data_AF-A0A963GN49-F1
#
_entry.id   AF-A0A963GN49-F1
#
_cell.length_a   1.000
_cell.length_b   1.000
_cell.length_c   1.000
_cell.angle_alpha   90.00
_cell.angle_beta   90.00
_cell.angle_gamma   90.00
#
_symmetry.space_group_name_H-M   'P 1'
#
loop_
_entity.id
_entity.type
_entity.pdbx_description
1 polymer ?
#
loop_
_entity_poly.entity_id
_entity_poly.type
_entity_poly.pdbx_seq_one_letter_code
_entity_poly.pdbx_strand_id
1 'polypeptide(L)'
;MYRCLITRKKAILIGLFILATSPIASAEVTMDGILGPAGPLAGPHYAIPAELGQQHGSNLFHSFNQFSILSGESATFSGPDSVQNLIGRVTGGTSSTIDGTIRSTIPGASLYLINPVGVLLGEQAQVDVGGSFYVS
;
A
#
# COMPACT_ATOMS: atom_id res chain seq x y z
N MET A 1 -67.28 -14.83 42.94
CA MET A 1 -65.98 -14.47 43.57
C MET A 1 -64.98 -14.19 42.46
N TYR A 2 -64.40 -12.99 42.49
CA TYR A 2 -63.57 -12.37 41.47
C TYR A 2 -62.23 -13.09 41.30
N ARG A 3 -61.78 -13.31 40.06
CA ARG A 3 -60.35 -13.47 39.76
C ARG A 3 -60.04 -12.92 38.37
N CYS A 4 -59.55 -11.69 38.39
CA CYS A 4 -59.03 -10.91 37.27
C CYS A 4 -57.70 -11.51 36.79
N LEU A 5 -57.60 -11.88 35.51
CA LEU A 5 -56.38 -12.39 34.88
C LEU A 5 -55.52 -11.22 34.40
N ILE A 6 -54.40 -10.99 35.09
CA ILE A 6 -53.36 -10.04 34.70
C ILE A 6 -52.59 -10.62 33.51
N THR A 7 -52.76 -10.05 32.32
CA THR A 7 -51.95 -10.36 31.13
C THR A 7 -50.67 -9.52 31.15
N ARG A 8 -49.51 -10.16 31.35
CA ARG A 8 -48.20 -9.50 31.23
C ARG A 8 -47.86 -9.33 29.74
N LYS A 9 -47.81 -8.09 29.26
CA LYS A 9 -47.32 -7.73 27.92
C LYS A 9 -45.84 -8.11 27.81
N LYS A 10 -45.49 -8.97 26.84
CA LYS A 10 -44.09 -9.24 26.47
C LYS A 10 -43.57 -8.02 25.71
N ALA A 11 -42.68 -7.24 26.34
CA ALA A 11 -41.94 -6.20 25.65
C ALA A 11 -40.87 -6.87 24.77
N ILE A 12 -41.05 -6.84 23.45
CA ILE A 12 -40.02 -7.26 22.49
C ILE A 12 -39.09 -6.06 22.31
N LEU A 13 -37.89 -6.10 22.90
CA LEU A 13 -36.83 -5.17 22.55
C LEU A 13 -36.30 -5.58 21.17
N ILE A 14 -36.63 -4.81 20.15
CA ILE A 14 -35.98 -4.89 18.84
C ILE A 14 -34.66 -4.12 18.98
N GLY A 15 -33.56 -4.83 19.22
CA GLY A 15 -32.22 -4.26 19.20
C GLY A 15 -31.86 -3.85 17.76
N LEU A 16 -31.62 -2.56 17.54
CA LEU A 16 -31.15 -2.02 16.27
C LEU A 16 -29.69 -2.44 16.07
N PHE A 17 -29.46 -3.47 15.26
CA PHE A 17 -28.13 -3.93 14.90
C PHE A 17 -27.56 -3.00 13.83
N ILE A 18 -26.72 -2.04 14.24
CA ILE A 18 -26.02 -1.15 13.31
C ILE A 18 -24.94 -1.98 12.62
N LEU A 19 -25.19 -2.38 11.37
CA LEU A 19 -24.19 -2.98 10.48
C LEU A 19 -23.20 -1.87 10.11
N ALA A 20 -22.09 -1.77 10.85
CA ALA A 20 -20.98 -0.91 10.45
C ALA A 20 -20.36 -1.50 9.16
N THR A 21 -20.71 -0.93 8.00
CA THR A 21 -20.06 -1.27 6.74
C THR A 21 -18.69 -0.61 6.74
N SER A 22 -17.64 -1.37 7.04
CA SER A 22 -16.28 -0.92 6.83
C SER A 22 -16.10 -0.58 5.34
N PRO A 23 -15.55 0.58 4.98
CA PRO A 23 -15.22 0.84 3.58
C PRO A 23 -14.22 -0.23 3.13
N ILE A 24 -14.49 -0.86 2.00
CA ILE A 24 -13.54 -1.74 1.33
C ILE A 24 -12.43 -0.82 0.83
N ALA A 25 -11.32 -0.76 1.56
CA ALA A 25 -10.12 -0.09 1.09
C ALA A 25 -9.51 -0.95 -0.01
N SER A 26 -9.51 -0.46 -1.26
CA SER A 26 -8.62 -1.00 -2.27
C SER A 26 -7.18 -0.73 -1.83
N ALA A 27 -6.33 -1.75 -1.85
CA ALA A 27 -4.92 -1.57 -1.53
C ALA A 27 -4.20 -1.00 -2.75
N GLU A 28 -3.72 0.24 -2.64
CA GLU A 28 -3.04 0.96 -3.72
C GLU A 28 -1.60 0.44 -3.97
N VAL A 29 -1.03 -0.23 -2.97
CA VAL A 29 0.25 -0.92 -3.05
C VAL A 29 0.11 -2.37 -2.56
N THR A 30 0.44 -3.33 -3.43
CA THR A 30 0.38 -4.76 -3.13
C THR A 30 1.63 -5.47 -3.66
N MET A 31 2.19 -6.37 -2.87
CA MET A 31 3.31 -7.24 -3.25
C MET A 31 2.81 -8.45 -4.05
N ASP A 32 3.53 -8.86 -5.09
CA ASP A 32 3.12 -9.99 -5.94
C ASP A 32 3.59 -11.37 -5.45
N GLY A 33 4.48 -11.40 -4.45
CA GLY A 33 5.01 -12.64 -3.89
C GLY A 33 6.23 -13.24 -4.61
N ILE A 34 6.72 -12.63 -5.69
CA ILE A 34 7.85 -13.18 -6.46
C ILE A 34 9.18 -13.00 -5.74
N LEU A 35 9.38 -11.85 -5.08
CA LEU A 35 10.64 -11.48 -4.41
C LEU A 35 10.50 -11.31 -2.89
N GLY A 36 9.36 -11.67 -2.31
CA GLY A 36 9.06 -11.42 -0.90
C GLY A 36 7.67 -11.92 -0.53
N PRO A 37 7.15 -11.57 0.65
CA PRO A 37 5.78 -11.91 1.01
C PRO A 37 4.77 -11.22 0.07
N ALA A 38 3.71 -11.93 -0.29
CA ALA A 38 2.60 -11.37 -1.05
C ALA A 38 1.62 -10.63 -0.15
N GLY A 39 0.88 -9.68 -0.72
CA GLY A 39 -0.25 -9.04 -0.04
C GLY A 39 -0.18 -7.52 0.00
N PRO A 40 -1.22 -6.87 0.56
CA PRO A 40 -1.32 -5.42 0.62
C PRO A 40 -0.36 -4.83 1.65
N LEU A 41 0.15 -3.63 1.36
CA LEU A 41 0.84 -2.81 2.33
C LEU A 41 -0.13 -1.84 3.02
N ALA A 42 0.12 -1.56 4.29
CA ALA A 42 -0.69 -0.61 5.05
C ALA A 42 -0.36 0.83 4.62
N GLY A 43 -1.36 1.52 4.08
CA GLY A 43 -1.28 2.95 3.73
C GLY A 43 -1.72 3.87 4.88
N PRO A 44 -1.71 5.20 4.67
CA PRO A 44 -1.28 5.89 3.45
C PRO A 44 0.26 6.07 3.35
N HIS A 45 0.99 5.68 4.39
CA HIS A 45 2.46 5.76 4.46
C HIS A 45 3.06 4.36 4.34
N TYR A 46 3.19 3.89 3.10
CA TYR A 46 3.70 2.57 2.78
C TYR A 46 5.18 2.44 3.12
N ALA A 47 5.50 1.57 4.08
CA ALA A 47 6.86 1.18 4.39
C ALA A 47 7.30 0.02 3.49
N ILE A 48 8.41 0.20 2.78
CA ILE A 48 8.94 -0.77 1.82
C ILE A 48 10.40 -1.09 2.17
N PRO A 49 10.64 -1.83 3.26
CA PRO A 49 11.99 -2.13 3.70
C PRO A 49 12.59 -3.28 2.86
N ALA A 50 13.89 -3.54 3.04
CA ALA A 50 14.62 -4.52 2.26
C ALA A 50 14.08 -5.95 2.41
N GLU A 51 13.43 -6.26 3.54
CA GLU A 51 12.84 -7.57 3.86
C GLU A 51 11.62 -7.90 3.01
N LEU A 52 11.02 -6.92 2.32
CA LEU A 52 9.97 -7.14 1.34
C LEU A 52 10.50 -7.47 -0.06
N GLY A 53 11.81 -7.50 -0.23
CA GLY A 53 12.47 -7.74 -1.51
C GLY A 53 13.65 -8.69 -1.39
N GLN A 54 14.48 -8.67 -2.43
CA GLN A 54 15.72 -9.43 -2.48
C GLN A 54 16.89 -8.57 -2.92
N GLN A 55 17.98 -8.63 -2.16
CA GLN A 55 19.23 -7.96 -2.53
C GLN A 55 20.16 -8.92 -3.26
N HIS A 56 20.71 -8.47 -4.40
CA HIS A 56 21.79 -9.13 -5.11
C HIS A 56 22.92 -8.13 -5.40
N GLY A 57 24.03 -8.27 -4.67
CA GLY A 57 25.10 -7.28 -4.70
C GLY A 57 24.61 -5.91 -4.23
N SER A 58 24.82 -4.88 -5.05
CA SER A 58 24.37 -3.51 -4.78
C SER A 58 22.95 -3.21 -5.26
N ASN A 59 22.21 -4.20 -5.77
CA ASN A 59 20.85 -4.04 -6.27
C ASN A 59 19.85 -4.65 -5.28
N LEU A 60 18.84 -3.88 -4.87
CA LEU A 60 17.71 -4.34 -4.06
C LEU A 60 16.45 -4.32 -4.92
N PHE A 61 15.82 -5.48 -5.08
CA PHE A 61 14.67 -5.67 -5.95
C PHE A 61 13.38 -5.86 -5.14
N HIS A 62 12.33 -5.16 -5.54
CA HIS A 62 10.96 -5.31 -5.04
C HIS A 62 10.02 -5.60 -6.21
N SER A 63 9.04 -6.48 -6.00
CA SER A 63 8.06 -6.87 -7.03
C SER A 63 6.65 -6.67 -6.50
N PHE A 64 5.92 -5.79 -7.18
CA PHE A 64 4.57 -5.35 -6.82
C PHE A 64 3.57 -5.90 -7.80
N ASN A 65 2.39 -6.29 -7.30
CA ASN A 65 1.25 -6.55 -8.16
C ASN A 65 0.63 -5.21 -8.60
N GLN A 66 0.31 -4.33 -7.65
CA GLN A 66 -0.14 -2.96 -7.89
C GLN A 66 0.76 -1.99 -7.14
N PHE A 67 1.07 -0.86 -7.76
CA PHE A 67 1.83 0.21 -7.12
C PHE A 67 1.33 1.56 -7.65
N SER A 68 0.62 2.28 -6.81
CA SER A 68 0.23 3.66 -7.02
C SER A 68 0.36 4.37 -5.68
N ILE A 69 0.57 5.70 -5.72
CA ILE A 69 0.75 6.54 -4.54
C ILE A 69 -0.08 7.78 -4.79
N LEU A 70 -1.24 7.89 -4.16
CA LEU A 70 -2.19 8.99 -4.36
C LEU A 70 -1.75 10.25 -3.60
N SER A 71 -2.43 11.36 -3.86
CA SER A 71 -2.19 12.62 -3.15
C SER A 71 -2.29 12.45 -1.64
N GLY A 72 -1.27 12.94 -0.92
CA GLY A 72 -1.14 12.78 0.53
C GLY A 72 -0.58 11.44 1.00
N GLU A 73 -0.36 10.48 0.10
CA GLU A 73 0.29 9.20 0.40
C GLU A 73 1.80 9.26 0.20
N SER A 74 2.49 8.25 0.74
CA SER A 74 3.94 8.11 0.55
C SER A 74 4.38 6.65 0.50
N ALA A 75 5.30 6.31 -0.40
CA ALA A 75 6.08 5.08 -0.36
C ALA A 75 7.51 5.36 0.08
N THR A 76 7.96 4.72 1.15
CA THR A 76 9.30 4.88 1.69
C THR A 76 10.08 3.58 1.58
N PHE A 77 11.06 3.57 0.68
CA PHE A 77 12.02 2.49 0.50
C PHE A 77 13.16 2.62 1.51
N SER A 78 13.51 1.52 2.18
CA SER A 78 14.63 1.47 3.12
C SER A 78 15.40 0.16 2.99
N GLY A 79 16.65 0.18 3.45
CA GLY A 79 17.58 -0.94 3.31
C GLY A 79 18.98 -0.55 3.75
N PRO A 80 19.96 -1.46 3.61
CA PRO A 80 21.34 -1.20 4.03
C PRO A 80 22.06 -0.26 3.05
N ASP A 81 23.04 0.48 3.57
CA ASP A 81 23.89 1.41 2.81
C ASP A 81 24.69 0.76 1.66
N SER A 82 24.76 -0.58 1.62
CA SER A 82 25.38 -1.34 0.53
C SER A 82 24.55 -1.32 -0.77
N VAL A 83 23.28 -0.93 -0.71
CA VAL A 83 22.40 -0.80 -1.86
C VAL A 83 22.69 0.50 -2.60
N GLN A 84 23.02 0.38 -3.90
CA GLN A 84 23.19 1.52 -4.80
C GLN A 84 21.99 1.68 -5.75
N ASN A 85 21.28 0.59 -6.05
CA ASN A 85 20.10 0.61 -6.91
C ASN A 85 18.91 -0.08 -6.24
N LEU A 86 17.84 0.68 -6.04
CA LEU A 86 16.52 0.20 -5.66
C LEU A 86 15.69 -0.01 -6.92
N ILE A 87 15.17 -1.21 -7.14
CA ILE A 87 14.46 -1.56 -8.37
C ILE A 87 13.09 -2.11 -8.00
N GLY A 88 12.05 -1.30 -8.21
CA GLY A 88 10.66 -1.70 -8.07
C GLY A 88 10.05 -2.04 -9.43
N ARG A 89 9.46 -3.23 -9.58
CA ARG A 89 8.71 -3.60 -10.79
C ARG A 89 7.25 -3.90 -10.45
N VAL A 90 6.34 -3.44 -11.31
CA VAL A 90 4.90 -3.74 -11.24
C VAL A 90 4.53 -4.83 -12.24
N THR A 91 3.75 -5.83 -11.79
CA THR A 91 3.42 -7.04 -12.57
C THR A 91 1.92 -7.27 -12.77
N GLY A 92 1.03 -6.57 -12.04
CA GLY A 92 -0.41 -6.83 -12.02
C GLY A 92 -1.22 -6.30 -13.19
N GLY A 93 -0.58 -5.73 -14.22
CA GLY A 93 -1.25 -5.32 -15.46
C GLY A 93 -2.09 -4.04 -15.34
N THR A 94 -1.90 -3.25 -14.28
CA THR A 94 -2.53 -1.94 -14.09
C THR A 94 -1.48 -0.83 -14.16
N SER A 95 -1.85 0.33 -14.69
CA SER A 95 -0.97 1.52 -14.70
C SER A 95 -0.76 2.05 -13.29
N SER A 96 0.40 2.65 -13.04
CA SER A 96 0.72 3.33 -11.78
C SER A 96 0.34 4.80 -11.84
N THR A 97 -0.39 5.30 -10.84
CA THR A 97 -0.61 6.73 -10.62
C THR A 97 0.23 7.17 -9.42
N ILE A 98 1.18 8.07 -9.65
CA ILE A 98 2.03 8.65 -8.62
C ILE A 98 1.69 10.13 -8.50
N ASP A 99 0.86 10.46 -7.52
CA ASP A 99 0.47 11.81 -7.14
C ASP A 99 0.84 12.12 -5.67
N GLY A 100 1.57 11.23 -5.01
CA GLY A 100 2.13 11.44 -3.67
C GLY A 100 3.66 11.34 -3.66
N THR A 101 4.23 10.99 -2.51
CA THR A 101 5.69 11.00 -2.32
C THR A 101 6.31 9.62 -2.53
N ILE A 102 7.30 9.52 -3.42
CA ILE A 102 8.24 8.39 -3.47
C ILE A 102 9.52 8.79 -2.77
N ARG A 103 9.93 8.03 -1.75
CA ARG A 103 11.11 8.30 -0.93
C ARG A 103 12.04 7.11 -0.84
N SER A 104 13.34 7.37 -0.85
CA SER A 104 14.37 6.40 -0.41
C SER A 104 15.14 6.96 0.78
N THR A 105 15.26 6.18 1.85
CA THR A 105 16.12 6.53 3.00
C THR A 105 17.53 5.95 2.88
N ILE A 106 17.85 5.25 1.79
CA ILE A 106 19.18 4.68 1.57
C ILE A 106 20.10 5.76 0.99
N PRO A 107 21.21 6.12 1.66
CA PRO A 107 22.07 7.21 1.22
C PRO A 107 22.61 7.02 -0.20
N GLY A 108 22.34 7.97 -1.09
CA GLY A 108 22.87 7.98 -2.47
C GLY A 108 22.33 6.91 -3.41
N ALA A 109 21.40 6.06 -2.97
CA ALA A 109 20.82 5.02 -3.82
C ALA A 109 19.93 5.63 -4.91
N SER A 110 20.06 5.12 -6.13
CA SER A 110 19.15 5.42 -7.24
C SER A 110 17.92 4.52 -7.19
N LEU A 111 16.76 5.03 -7.60
CA LEU A 111 15.50 4.30 -7.61
C LEU A 111 14.98 4.17 -9.04
N TYR A 112 14.67 2.93 -9.43
CA TYR A 112 14.09 2.55 -10.72
C TYR A 112 12.69 1.99 -10.46
N LEU A 113 11.66 2.65 -10.98
CA LEU A 113 10.28 2.16 -10.94
C LEU A 113 9.84 1.76 -12.35
N ILE A 114 9.52 0.48 -12.53
CA ILE A 114 9.20 -0.11 -13.83
C ILE A 114 7.77 -0.63 -13.80
N ASN A 115 6.92 -0.08 -14.66
CA ASN A 115 5.59 -0.61 -14.93
C ASN A 115 5.37 -0.69 -16.45
N PRO A 116 5.36 -1.90 -17.05
CA PRO A 116 5.13 -2.06 -18.49
C PRO A 116 3.83 -1.45 -19.04
N VAL A 117 2.83 -1.23 -18.19
CA VAL A 117 1.56 -0.59 -18.57
C VAL A 117 1.67 0.94 -18.57
N GLY A 118 2.65 1.49 -17.87
CA GLY A 118 2.97 2.91 -17.80
C GLY A 118 2.77 3.50 -16.41
N VAL A 119 3.36 4.68 -16.23
CA VAL A 119 3.30 5.47 -14.99
C VAL A 119 2.84 6.90 -15.31
N LEU A 120 1.82 7.36 -14.58
CA LEU A 120 1.35 8.74 -14.60
C LEU A 120 1.91 9.47 -13.38
N LEU A 121 2.65 10.55 -13.60
CA LEU A 121 3.06 11.48 -12.54
C LEU A 121 2.04 12.62 -12.44
N GLY A 122 1.39 12.74 -11.28
CA GLY A 122 0.44 13.79 -10.98
C GLY A 122 1.11 15.09 -10.52
N GLU A 123 0.31 16.13 -10.32
CA GLU A 123 0.78 17.46 -9.92
C GLU A 123 1.37 17.49 -8.50
N GLN A 124 0.88 16.60 -7.63
CA GLN A 124 1.33 16.53 -6.23
C GLN A 124 2.46 15.52 -6.03
N ALA A 125 2.94 14.90 -7.11
CA ALA A 125 4.03 13.94 -7.08
C ALA A 125 5.31 14.57 -6.52
N GLN A 126 5.93 13.91 -5.55
CA GLN A 126 7.21 14.30 -4.98
C GLN A 126 8.18 13.13 -5.03
N VAL A 127 9.43 13.42 -5.38
CA VAL A 127 10.52 12.44 -5.41
C VAL A 127 11.59 12.89 -4.42
N ASP A 128 11.78 12.10 -3.37
CA ASP A 128 12.75 12.32 -2.30
C ASP A 128 13.74 11.15 -2.27
N VAL A 129 14.67 11.17 -3.23
CA VAL A 129 15.65 10.11 -3.46
C VAL A 129 17.04 10.73 -3.48
N GLY A 130 17.99 10.13 -2.76
CA GLY A 130 19.35 10.65 -2.66
C GLY A 130 20.21 10.47 -3.92
N GLY A 131 19.85 9.51 -4.78
CA GLY A 131 20.47 9.26 -6.08
C GLY A 131 19.60 9.71 -7.26
N SER A 132 19.66 8.97 -8.36
CA SER A 132 18.81 9.23 -9.53
C SER A 132 17.44 8.58 -9.37
N PHE A 133 16.41 9.15 -10.02
CA PHE A 133 15.10 8.52 -10.15
C PHE A 133 14.82 8.22 -11.63
N TYR A 134 14.47 6.97 -11.93
CA TYR A 134 14.08 6.50 -13.25
C TYR A 134 12.70 5.87 -13.19
N VAL A 135 11.87 6.17 -14.18
CA VAL A 135 10.52 5.64 -14.30
C VAL A 135 10.21 5.26 -15.76
N SER A 136 9.57 4.11 -15.97
CA SER A 136 9.15 3.63 -17.29
C SER A 136 7.87 2.81 -17.21
#